data_AF-A0A7J2ZDH6-F1
#
_entry.id   AF-A0A7J2ZDH6-F1
#
_cell.length_a   1.000
_cell.length_b   1.000
_cell.length_c   1.000
_cell.angle_alpha   90.00
_cell.angle_beta   90.00
_cell.angle_gamma   90.00
#
_symmetry.space_group_name_H-M   'P 1'
#
loop_
_entity.id
_entity.type
_entity.pdbx_description
1 polymer ?
#
loop_
_entity_poly.entity_id
_entity_poly.type
_entity_poly.pdbx_seq_one_letter_code
_entity_poly.pdbx_strand_id
1 'polypeptide(L)'
;MMDQYRRGWALRYLREAKAELEAARKMPYMAPSLILEAIRKARNAIYYSLGEPAFIENVVREAVEKMQFGNDPVLRCLVEIEGMMQQLAQLEEVNEEKAV
;
A
#
# COMPACT_ATOMS: atom_id res chain seq x y z
N MET A 1 1.66 -7.98 20.11
CA MET A 1 0.19 -7.97 20.33
C MET A 1 -0.36 -6.65 19.79
N MET A 2 -1.39 -6.67 18.95
CA MET A 2 -1.97 -5.48 18.33
C MET A 2 -2.72 -4.66 19.38
N ASP A 3 -2.31 -3.42 19.62
CA ASP A 3 -3.00 -2.52 20.55
C ASP A 3 -4.20 -1.82 19.88
N GLN A 4 -5.02 -1.17 20.70
CA GLN A 4 -6.22 -0.47 20.22
C GLN A 4 -5.90 0.71 19.30
N TYR A 5 -4.75 1.35 19.46
CA TYR A 5 -4.32 2.48 18.63
C TYR A 5 -4.05 2.00 17.20
N ARG A 6 -3.20 0.98 17.04
CA ARG A 6 -2.89 0.37 15.74
C ARG A 6 -4.13 -0.23 15.09
N ARG A 7 -5.02 -0.86 15.89
CA ARG A 7 -6.30 -1.34 15.38
C ARG A 7 -7.20 -0.22 14.87
N GLY A 8 -7.25 0.90 15.57
CA GLY A 8 -8.00 2.08 15.14
C GLY A 8 -7.50 2.61 13.79
N TRP A 9 -6.18 2.75 13.65
CA TRP A 9 -5.55 3.19 12.41
C TRP A 9 -5.73 2.21 11.26
N ALA A 10 -5.53 0.91 11.48
CA ALA A 10 -5.74 -0.11 10.44
C ALA A 10 -7.18 -0.07 9.90
N LEU A 11 -8.17 -0.01 10.79
CA LEU A 11 -9.58 0.09 10.39
C LEU A 11 -9.91 1.41 9.70
N ARG A 12 -9.29 2.51 10.11
CA ARG A 12 -9.45 3.82 9.46
C ARG A 12 -8.93 3.77 8.03
N TYR A 13 -7.69 3.32 7.84
CA TYR A 13 -7.08 3.21 6.51
C TYR A 13 -7.87 2.28 5.58
N LEU A 14 -8.42 1.16 6.08
CA LEU A 14 -9.30 0.31 5.28
C LEU A 14 -10.59 0.99 4.83
N ARG A 15 -11.18 1.85 5.66
CA ARG A 15 -12.40 2.59 5.29
C ARG A 15 -12.08 3.66 4.25
N GLU A 16 -10.98 4.38 4.43
CA GLU A 16 -10.54 5.39 3.46
C GLU A 16 -10.21 4.77 2.11
N ALA A 17 -9.48 3.66 2.09
CA ALA A 17 -9.18 2.92 0.86
C ALA A 17 -10.46 2.50 0.11
N LYS A 18 -11.48 2.02 0.84
CA LYS A 18 -12.77 1.67 0.24
C LYS A 18 -13.50 2.90 -0.32
N ALA A 19 -13.48 4.01 0.41
CA ALA A 19 -14.12 5.25 -0.04
C ALA A 19 -13.47 5.79 -1.32
N GLU A 20 -12.15 5.74 -1.43
CA GLU A 20 -11.41 6.15 -2.63
C GLU A 20 -11.66 5.23 -3.82
N LEU A 21 -11.71 3.93 -3.58
CA LEU A 21 -12.08 2.97 -4.63
C LEU A 21 -13.51 3.19 -5.13
N GLU A 22 -14.45 3.49 -4.22
CA GLU A 22 -15.83 3.86 -4.60
C GLU A 22 -15.89 5.18 -5.36
N ALA A 23 -15.09 6.18 -4.96
CA ALA A 23 -14.98 7.45 -5.67
C ALA A 23 -14.42 7.26 -7.08
N ALA A 24 -13.39 6.42 -7.24
CA ALA A 24 -12.79 6.09 -8.54
C ALA A 24 -13.83 5.50 -9.50
N ARG A 25 -14.73 4.65 -9.00
CA ARG A 25 -15.84 4.09 -9.80
C ARG A 25 -16.85 5.14 -10.25
N LYS A 26 -17.03 6.22 -9.49
CA LYS A 26 -17.97 7.31 -9.80
C LYS A 26 -17.34 8.42 -10.64
N MET A 27 -16.01 8.55 -10.62
CA MET A 27 -15.26 9.61 -11.28
C MET A 27 -14.16 9.02 -12.18
N PRO A 28 -14.49 8.53 -13.40
CA PRO A 28 -13.55 7.83 -14.27
C PRO A 28 -12.29 8.62 -14.62
N TYR A 29 -12.39 9.95 -14.69
CA TYR A 29 -11.26 10.83 -15.02
C TYR A 29 -10.26 11.00 -13.88
N MET A 30 -10.66 10.76 -12.62
CA MET A 30 -9.76 10.71 -11.45
C MET A 30 -9.48 9.28 -11.00
N ALA A 31 -10.01 8.27 -11.71
CA ALA A 31 -9.92 6.89 -11.27
C ALA A 31 -8.47 6.41 -11.06
N PRO A 32 -7.48 6.73 -11.90
CA PRO A 32 -6.11 6.26 -11.70
C PRO A 32 -5.51 6.72 -10.37
N SER A 33 -5.58 8.02 -10.06
CA SER A 33 -5.03 8.59 -8.82
C SER A 33 -5.78 8.10 -7.57
N LEU A 34 -7.11 8.01 -7.65
CA LEU A 34 -7.94 7.50 -6.56
C LEU A 34 -7.70 6.00 -6.30
N ILE A 35 -7.49 5.19 -7.34
CA ILE A 35 -7.14 3.77 -7.20
C ILE A 35 -5.78 3.64 -6.53
N LEU A 36 -4.79 4.44 -6.93
CA LEU A 36 -3.48 4.33 -6.30
C LEU A 36 -3.52 4.72 -4.82
N GLU A 37 -4.19 5.81 -4.48
CA GLU A 37 -4.33 6.23 -3.09
C GLU A 37 -5.06 5.16 -2.27
N ALA A 38 -6.08 4.51 -2.84
CA ALA A 38 -6.75 3.39 -2.21
C ALA A 38 -5.79 2.23 -1.92
N ILE A 39 -4.88 1.90 -2.83
CA ILE A 39 -3.88 0.84 -2.64
C ILE A 39 -2.87 1.25 -1.56
N ARG A 40 -2.37 2.50 -1.57
CA ARG A 40 -1.45 3.04 -0.52
C ARG A 40 -2.07 2.89 0.87
N LYS A 41 -3.34 3.28 1.01
CA LYS A 41 -4.08 3.18 2.27
C LYS A 41 -4.34 1.73 2.68
N ALA A 42 -4.69 0.87 1.74
CA ALA A 42 -4.85 -0.57 2.01
C ALA A 42 -3.53 -1.20 2.51
N ARG A 43 -2.39 -0.87 1.90
CA ARG A 43 -1.06 -1.30 2.34
C ARG A 43 -0.76 -0.83 3.76
N ASN A 44 -0.99 0.44 4.07
CA ASN A 44 -0.77 0.97 5.42
C ASN A 44 -1.63 0.24 6.47
N ALA A 45 -2.87 -0.10 6.13
CA ALA A 45 -3.71 -0.89 7.04
C ALA A 45 -3.13 -2.28 7.35
N ILE A 46 -2.51 -2.94 6.37
CA ILE A 46 -1.81 -4.20 6.56
C ILE A 46 -0.65 -3.99 7.54
N TYR A 47 0.15 -2.95 7.35
CA TYR A 47 1.32 -2.67 8.19
C TYR A 47 0.95 -2.39 9.64
N TYR A 48 -0.09 -1.57 9.88
CA TYR A 48 -0.64 -1.35 11.21
C TYR A 48 -1.21 -2.62 11.85
N SER A 49 -1.69 -3.57 11.03
CA SER A 49 -2.22 -4.85 11.53
C SER A 49 -1.12 -5.82 11.97
N LEU A 50 0.05 -5.74 11.33
CA LEU A 50 1.20 -6.59 11.63
C LEU A 50 2.09 -6.02 12.73
N GLY A 51 2.19 -4.70 12.84
CA GLY A 51 3.07 -4.07 13.81
C GLY A 51 3.06 -2.55 13.74
N GLU A 52 4.20 -1.96 14.09
CA GLU A 52 4.45 -0.53 13.87
C GLU A 52 4.88 -0.34 12.41
N PRO A 53 4.15 0.44 11.59
CA PRO A 53 4.39 0.52 10.15
C PRO A 53 5.81 0.84 9.75
N ALA A 54 6.48 1.77 10.46
CA ALA A 54 7.88 2.10 10.16
C ALA A 54 8.82 0.90 10.27
N PHE A 55 8.57 -0.01 11.22
CA PHE A 55 9.36 -1.24 11.35
C PHE A 55 9.00 -2.25 10.25
N ILE A 56 7.71 -2.41 9.91
CA ILE A 56 7.28 -3.31 8.84
C ILE A 56 7.87 -2.84 7.49
N GLU A 57 7.83 -1.54 7.21
CA GLU A 57 8.44 -0.94 6.01
C GLU A 57 9.93 -1.25 5.90
N ASN A 58 10.69 -1.11 6.99
CA ASN A 58 12.11 -1.43 7.01
C ASN A 58 12.36 -2.91 6.72
N VAL A 59 11.59 -3.81 7.33
CA VAL A 59 11.70 -5.26 7.09
C VAL A 59 11.39 -5.61 5.63
N VAL A 60 10.32 -5.05 5.07
CA VAL A 60 9.94 -5.29 3.67
C VAL A 60 11.01 -4.75 2.72
N ARG A 61 11.53 -3.55 2.96
CA ARG A 61 12.59 -2.94 2.14
C ARG A 61 13.86 -3.78 2.17
N GLU A 62 14.29 -4.20 3.35
CA GLU A 62 15.45 -5.08 3.51
C GLU A 62 15.25 -6.42 2.80
N ALA A 63 14.05 -7.00 2.87
CA ALA A 63 13.72 -8.23 2.16
C ALA A 63 13.79 -8.08 0.65
N VAL A 64 13.27 -6.97 0.10
CA VAL A 64 13.39 -6.61 -1.33
C VAL A 64 14.86 -6.49 -1.74
N GLU A 65 15.65 -5.73 -1.00
CA GLU A 65 17.07 -5.47 -1.30
C GLU A 65 17.91 -6.75 -1.28
N LYS A 66 17.67 -7.63 -0.31
CA LYS A 66 18.46 -8.86 -0.14
C LYS A 66 17.95 -10.04 -0.98
N MET A 67 16.81 -9.89 -1.66
CA MET A 67 16.06 -10.99 -2.30
C MET A 67 15.82 -12.18 -1.35
N GLN A 68 15.70 -11.90 -0.04
CA GLN A 68 15.58 -12.89 1.02
C GLN A 68 14.15 -12.90 1.55
N PHE A 69 13.27 -13.58 0.83
CA PHE A 69 11.87 -13.76 1.22
C PHE A 69 11.65 -15.08 1.99
N GLY A 70 12.68 -15.94 2.03
CA GLY A 70 12.63 -17.25 2.68
C GLY A 70 11.45 -18.12 2.22
N ASN A 71 11.06 -19.07 3.06
CA ASN A 71 9.79 -19.80 2.94
C ASN A 71 8.66 -19.10 3.73
N ASP A 72 8.80 -17.81 4.06
CA ASP A 72 7.76 -17.07 4.80
C ASP A 72 6.70 -16.54 3.82
N PRO A 73 5.49 -17.10 3.80
CA PRO A 73 4.44 -16.68 2.87
C PRO A 73 3.92 -15.27 3.16
N VAL A 74 4.02 -14.80 4.41
CA VAL A 74 3.59 -13.45 4.78
C VAL A 74 4.58 -12.43 4.24
N LEU A 75 5.88 -12.63 4.49
CA LEU A 75 6.91 -11.72 4.00
C LEU A 75 6.90 -11.65 2.47
N ARG A 76 6.75 -12.79 1.78
CA ARG A 76 6.61 -12.84 0.33
C ARG A 76 5.43 -12.00 -0.18
N CYS A 77 4.26 -12.14 0.45
CA CYS A 77 3.07 -11.34 0.08
C CYS A 77 3.32 -9.84 0.23
N LEU A 78 3.96 -9.40 1.33
CA LEU A 78 4.27 -7.99 1.54
C LEU A 78 5.24 -7.44 0.49
N VAL A 79 6.25 -8.23 0.11
CA VAL A 79 7.20 -7.87 -0.95
C VAL A 79 6.51 -7.77 -2.31
N GLU A 80 5.62 -8.71 -2.64
CA GLU A 80 4.84 -8.65 -3.88
C GLU A 80 3.96 -7.38 -3.92
N ILE A 81 3.34 -7.01 -2.79
CA ILE A 81 2.59 -5.75 -2.65
C ILE A 81 3.51 -4.53 -2.85
N GLU A 82 4.71 -4.53 -2.27
CA GLU A 82 5.68 -3.45 -2.47
C GLU A 82 6.10 -3.31 -3.93
N GLY A 83 6.37 -4.43 -4.61
CA GLY A 83 6.73 -4.45 -6.02
C GLY A 83 5.62 -3.87 -6.90
N MET A 84 4.36 -4.24 -6.64
CA MET A 84 3.21 -3.64 -7.33
C MET A 84 3.12 -2.13 -7.08
N MET A 85 3.35 -1.69 -5.85
CA MET A 85 3.35 -0.26 -5.51
C MET A 85 4.43 0.53 -6.24
N GLN A 86 5.64 -0.01 -6.36
CA GLN A 86 6.74 0.63 -7.09
C GLN A 86 6.44 0.74 -8.58
N GLN A 87 5.90 -0.33 -9.19
CA GLN A 87 5.48 -0.32 -10.59
C GLN A 87 4.38 0.72 -10.86
N LEU A 88 3.42 0.85 -9.93
CA LEU A 88 2.36 1.84 -10.05
C LEU A 88 2.87 3.28 -9.88
N ALA A 89 3.82 3.51 -8.97
CA ALA A 89 4.44 4.82 -8.79
C ALA A 89 5.21 5.30 -10.04
N GLN A 90 5.95 4.40 -10.70
CA GLN A 90 6.61 4.71 -11.98
C GLN A 90 5.59 5.05 -13.08
N LEU A 91 4.39 4.48 -13.02
CA LEU A 91 3.31 4.78 -13.96
C LEU A 91 2.66 6.16 -13.71
N GLU A 92 2.66 6.66 -12.46
CA GLU A 92 2.23 8.02 -12.15
C GLU A 92 3.21 9.05 -12.69
N GLU A 93 4.52 8.87 -12.45
CA GLU A 93 5.56 9.81 -12.90
C GLU A 93 5.48 10.05 -14.43
N VAL A 94 5.32 8.97 -15.21
CA VAL A 94 5.21 9.06 -16.68
C VAL A 94 3.91 9.73 -17.15
N ASN A 95 2.84 9.68 -16.36
CA ASN A 95 1.56 10.31 -16.71
C ASN A 95 1.51 11.79 -16.30
N GLU A 96 2.18 12.17 -15.22
CA GLU A 96 2.35 13.58 -14.83
C GLU A 96 3.21 14.34 -15.83
N GLU A 97 4.28 13.73 -16.37
CA GLU A 97 5.13 14.33 -17.41
C GLU A 97 4.41 14.58 -18.75
N LYS A 98 3.34 13.83 -19.05
CA LYS A 98 2.54 14.00 -20.28
C LYS A 98 1.41 15.01 -20.17
N ALA A 99 1.15 15.51 -18.96
CA ALA A 99 0.08 16.48 -18.68
C ALA A 99 0.58 17.93 -18.62
N VAL A 100 1.88 18.17 -18.90
CA VAL A 100 2.54 19.50 -18.92
C VAL A 100 2.80 19.96 -20.35
#